data_AF-M1ZX25-F1
#
_entry.id   AF-M1ZX25-F1
#
_cell.length_a   1.000
_cell.length_b   1.000
_cell.length_c   1.000
_cell.angle_alpha   90.00
_cell.angle_beta   90.00
_cell.angle_gamma   90.00
#
_symmetry.space_group_name_H-M   'P 1'
#
loop_
_entity.id
_entity.type
_entity.pdbx_description
1 polymer ?
#
loop_
_entity_poly.entity_id
_entity_poly.type
_entity_poly.pdbx_seq_one_letter_code
_entity_poly.pdbx_strand_id
1 'polypeptide(L)'
;MNLLVWKVFGNSSLSLIKGSIENGYIFKAGEQFNLRCALKEYFVGGESMADVLLDVKASLRDKVSREKTASIDNDKEYYFAVGQLASFLISLSKAAKKTHSLANPIINAKSDDRIKVELKKLFKKYSYAIDRKMSRRFDNLMTMVSSYIPDPEEKVNDDLIIAGYLHSSLIYEKSSKEENKNE
;
A
#
# COMPACT_ATOMS: atom_id res chain seq x y z
N MET A 1 9.45 -22.88 -20.53
CA MET A 1 9.59 -23.57 -19.23
C MET A 1 9.45 -22.60 -18.06
N ASN A 2 10.20 -21.48 -18.03
CA ASN A 2 10.21 -20.51 -16.93
C ASN A 2 8.84 -19.88 -16.58
N LEU A 3 8.02 -19.52 -17.57
CA LEU A 3 6.70 -18.90 -17.32
C LEU A 3 5.67 -19.86 -16.69
N LEU A 4 5.74 -21.16 -17.00
CA LEU A 4 4.90 -22.19 -16.38
C LEU A 4 5.24 -22.37 -14.90
N VAL A 5 6.53 -22.36 -14.59
CA VAL A 5 7.05 -22.41 -13.22
C VAL A 5 6.60 -21.17 -12.43
N TRP A 6 6.72 -19.98 -13.02
CA TRP A 6 6.18 -18.75 -12.41
C TRP A 6 4.68 -18.83 -12.18
N LYS A 7 3.88 -19.38 -13.09
CA LYS A 7 2.42 -19.46 -12.89
C LYS A 7 2.04 -20.22 -11.61
N VAL A 8 2.77 -21.28 -11.27
CA VAL A 8 2.56 -22.04 -10.03
C VAL A 8 3.08 -21.27 -8.83
N PHE A 9 4.34 -20.81 -8.86
CA PHE A 9 4.95 -20.08 -7.74
C PHE A 9 4.27 -18.73 -7.48
N GLY A 10 3.81 -18.05 -8.52
CA GLY A 10 3.15 -16.75 -8.45
C GLY A 10 1.84 -16.82 -7.67
N ASN A 11 1.05 -17.88 -7.83
CA ASN A 11 -0.16 -18.04 -7.02
C ASN A 11 0.18 -18.42 -5.58
N SER A 12 1.05 -19.42 -5.39
CA SER A 12 1.38 -19.92 -4.05
C SER A 12 2.10 -18.87 -3.19
N SER A 13 3.06 -18.13 -3.76
CA SER A 13 3.78 -17.06 -3.03
C SER A 13 2.84 -15.92 -2.63
N LEU A 14 1.91 -15.54 -3.49
CA LEU A 14 0.92 -14.52 -3.17
C LEU A 14 0.02 -14.97 -2.01
N SER A 15 -0.46 -16.21 -2.05
CA SER A 15 -1.27 -16.80 -0.97
C SER A 15 -0.52 -16.85 0.36
N LEU A 16 0.78 -17.18 0.35
CA LEU A 16 1.62 -17.18 1.56
C LEU A 16 1.74 -15.78 2.17
N ILE A 17 1.99 -14.75 1.34
CA ILE A 17 2.07 -13.36 1.80
C ILE A 17 0.75 -12.91 2.41
N LYS A 18 -0.36 -13.16 1.71
CA LYS A 18 -1.71 -12.81 2.17
C LYS A 18 -2.05 -13.51 3.49
N GLY A 19 -1.71 -14.81 3.61
CA GLY A 19 -1.89 -15.56 4.85
C GLY A 19 -1.05 -15.02 6.01
N SER A 20 0.20 -14.60 5.76
CA SER A 20 1.03 -13.97 6.80
C SER A 20 0.46 -12.61 7.23
N ILE A 21 -0.04 -11.80 6.30
CA ILE A 21 -0.73 -10.54 6.60
C ILE A 21 -1.98 -10.81 7.45
N GLU A 22 -2.83 -11.75 7.03
CA GLU A 22 -4.07 -12.09 7.74
C GLU A 22 -3.82 -12.48 9.21
N ASN A 23 -2.75 -13.24 9.45
CA ASN A 23 -2.37 -13.70 10.79
C ASN A 23 -1.52 -12.67 11.57
N GLY A 24 -1.23 -11.50 11.00
CA GLY A 24 -0.46 -10.44 11.65
C GLY A 24 1.05 -10.66 11.67
N TYR A 25 1.58 -11.62 10.91
CA TYR A 25 3.02 -11.88 10.79
C TYR A 25 3.66 -10.93 9.76
N ILE A 26 3.61 -9.62 10.02
CA ILE A 26 4.00 -8.58 9.06
C ILE A 26 5.47 -8.65 8.65
N PHE A 27 6.38 -8.92 9.60
CA PHE A 27 7.80 -9.09 9.27
C PHE A 27 8.00 -10.25 8.28
N LYS A 28 7.39 -11.41 8.57
CA LYS A 28 7.41 -12.59 7.69
C LYS A 28 6.77 -12.31 6.33
N ALA A 29 5.67 -11.55 6.29
CA ALA A 29 5.03 -11.15 5.05
C ALA A 29 5.97 -10.30 4.17
N GLY A 30 6.77 -9.41 4.78
CA GLY A 30 7.81 -8.65 4.10
C GLY A 30 8.90 -9.52 3.50
N GLU A 31 9.42 -10.49 4.25
CA GLU A 31 10.42 -11.43 3.72
C GLU A 31 9.87 -12.28 2.56
N GLN A 32 8.62 -12.75 2.68
CA GLN A 32 7.94 -13.49 1.62
C GLN A 32 7.70 -12.62 0.38
N PHE A 33 7.37 -11.34 0.56
CA PHE A 33 7.21 -10.38 -0.53
C PHE A 33 8.53 -10.15 -1.27
N ASN A 34 9.63 -9.94 -0.54
CA ASN A 34 10.95 -9.78 -1.13
C ASN A 34 11.36 -11.02 -1.95
N LEU A 35 11.12 -12.22 -1.40
CA LEU A 35 11.38 -13.47 -2.12
C LEU A 35 10.52 -13.59 -3.39
N ARG A 36 9.22 -13.25 -3.31
CA ARG A 36 8.34 -13.22 -4.48
C ARG A 36 8.86 -12.30 -5.56
N CYS A 37 9.29 -11.09 -5.22
CA CYS A 37 9.84 -10.12 -6.16
C CYS A 37 11.09 -10.67 -6.86
N ALA A 38 12.04 -11.21 -6.10
CA ALA A 38 13.25 -11.81 -6.65
C ALA A 38 12.94 -13.00 -7.59
N LEU A 39 11.97 -13.86 -7.22
CA LEU A 39 11.55 -14.98 -8.07
C LEU A 39 10.83 -14.50 -9.33
N LYS A 40 9.98 -13.47 -9.22
CA LYS A 40 9.29 -12.87 -10.37
C LYS A 40 10.30 -12.30 -11.36
N GLU A 41 11.26 -11.53 -10.86
CA GLU A 41 12.34 -10.96 -11.65
C GLU A 41 13.14 -12.06 -12.36
N TYR A 42 13.52 -13.12 -11.64
CA TYR A 42 14.26 -14.24 -12.22
C TYR A 42 13.49 -15.01 -13.30
N PHE A 43 12.21 -15.34 -13.07
CA PHE A 43 11.45 -16.20 -13.99
C PHE A 43 10.73 -15.46 -15.12
N VAL A 44 10.38 -14.19 -14.92
CA VAL A 44 9.58 -13.38 -15.85
C VAL A 44 10.42 -12.28 -16.50
N GLY A 45 11.39 -11.72 -15.78
CA GLY A 45 12.12 -10.52 -16.19
C GLY A 45 11.25 -9.26 -16.13
N GLY A 46 11.70 -8.20 -16.81
CA GLY A 46 11.08 -6.88 -16.78
C GLY A 46 11.69 -5.97 -15.73
N GLU A 47 10.98 -4.89 -15.41
CA GLU A 47 11.40 -3.92 -14.41
C GLU A 47 11.41 -4.54 -13.01
N SER A 48 12.50 -4.35 -12.25
CA SER A 48 12.57 -4.86 -10.88
C SER A 48 11.58 -4.12 -9.99
N MET A 49 10.91 -4.85 -9.09
CA MET A 49 10.04 -4.24 -8.09
C MET A 49 10.83 -3.28 -7.18
N ALA A 50 12.14 -3.49 -6.99
CA ALA A 50 12.97 -2.57 -6.23
C ALA A 50 13.00 -1.17 -6.86
N ASP A 51 13.25 -1.10 -8.18
CA ASP A 51 13.29 0.15 -8.94
C ASP A 51 11.92 0.83 -8.97
N VAL A 52 10.87 0.05 -9.25
CA VAL A 52 9.47 0.55 -9.18
C VAL A 52 9.19 1.18 -7.83
N LEU A 53 9.57 0.52 -6.73
CA LEU A 53 9.30 1.00 -5.38
C LEU A 53 10.12 2.23 -5.00
N LEU A 54 11.34 2.39 -5.53
CA LEU A 54 12.13 3.61 -5.33
C LEU A 54 11.39 4.82 -5.92
N ASP A 55 10.94 4.70 -7.16
CA ASP A 55 10.29 5.80 -7.88
C ASP A 55 8.92 6.14 -7.30
N VAL A 56 8.03 5.16 -7.13
CA VAL A 56 6.67 5.43 -6.61
C VAL A 56 6.71 5.93 -5.17
N LYS A 57 7.65 5.46 -4.34
CA LYS A 57 7.78 5.92 -2.96
C LYS A 57 8.30 7.36 -2.93
N ALA A 58 9.31 7.69 -3.73
CA ALA A 58 9.86 9.05 -3.79
C ALA A 58 8.79 10.04 -4.26
N SER A 59 8.09 9.71 -5.36
CA SER A 59 7.00 10.53 -5.91
C SER A 59 5.87 10.72 -4.89
N LEU A 60 5.36 9.62 -4.32
CA LEU A 60 4.24 9.70 -3.39
C LEU A 60 4.62 10.44 -2.10
N ARG A 61 5.83 10.25 -1.58
CA ARG A 61 6.35 10.96 -0.39
C ARG A 61 6.33 12.46 -0.57
N ASP A 62 6.78 12.95 -1.72
CA ASP A 62 6.73 14.38 -2.03
C ASP A 62 5.28 14.86 -2.06
N LYS A 63 4.41 14.20 -2.83
CA LYS A 63 3.01 14.58 -3.02
C LYS A 63 2.19 14.62 -1.74
N VAL A 64 2.31 13.60 -0.87
CA VAL A 64 1.60 13.61 0.42
C VAL A 64 2.07 14.75 1.31
N SER A 65 3.31 15.21 1.15
CA SER A 65 3.93 16.27 1.95
C SER A 65 3.65 17.68 1.44
N ARG A 66 3.03 17.87 0.26
CA ARG A 66 2.71 19.19 -0.31
C ARG A 66 1.54 19.91 0.37
N GLU A 67 1.58 21.24 0.41
CA GLU A 67 0.51 22.06 0.98
C GLU A 67 -0.80 21.95 0.20
N LYS A 68 -0.70 21.92 -1.13
CA LYS A 68 -1.82 21.67 -2.04
C LYS A 68 -1.78 20.21 -2.49
N THR A 69 -2.94 19.58 -2.54
CA THR A 69 -3.11 18.22 -3.02
C THR A 69 -2.62 18.10 -4.47
N ALA A 70 -1.76 17.12 -4.72
CA ALA A 70 -1.27 16.78 -6.06
C ALA A 70 -2.15 15.69 -6.71
N SER A 71 -1.76 15.21 -7.88
CA SER A 71 -2.36 14.07 -8.56
C SER A 71 -1.45 12.85 -8.49
N ILE A 72 -2.06 11.66 -8.51
CA ILE A 72 -1.35 10.42 -8.81
C ILE A 72 -1.02 10.38 -10.31
N ASP A 73 0.19 9.96 -10.66
CA ASP A 73 0.69 10.03 -12.04
C ASP A 73 0.33 8.80 -12.86
N ASN A 74 0.21 7.63 -12.22
CA ASN A 74 -0.03 6.36 -12.89
C ASN A 74 -0.56 5.28 -11.94
N ASP A 75 -1.00 4.17 -12.54
CA ASP A 75 -1.57 3.02 -11.84
C ASP A 75 -0.60 2.39 -10.83
N LYS A 76 0.71 2.43 -11.09
CA LYS A 76 1.69 1.88 -10.13
C LYS A 76 1.71 2.68 -8.84
N GLU A 77 1.80 4.00 -8.95
CA GLU A 77 1.73 4.91 -7.81
C GLU A 77 0.37 4.81 -7.12
N TYR A 78 -0.72 4.65 -7.89
CA TYR A 78 -2.07 4.44 -7.35
C TYR A 78 -2.17 3.23 -6.44
N TYR A 79 -1.79 2.04 -6.93
CA TYR A 79 -1.90 0.82 -6.14
C TYR A 79 -0.98 0.81 -4.92
N PHE A 80 0.20 1.43 -5.02
CA PHE A 80 1.06 1.65 -3.85
C PHE A 80 0.40 2.58 -2.82
N ALA A 81 -0.21 3.69 -3.27
CA ALA A 81 -0.93 4.63 -2.41
C ALA A 81 -2.14 4.00 -1.70
N VAL A 82 -2.87 3.10 -2.38
CA VAL A 82 -3.95 2.30 -1.80
C VAL A 82 -3.46 1.47 -0.61
N GLY A 83 -2.33 0.79 -0.77
CA GLY A 83 -1.70 0.01 0.30
C GLY A 83 -1.30 0.87 1.50
N GLN A 84 -0.68 2.02 1.24
CA GLN A 84 -0.27 2.99 2.27
C GLN A 84 -1.48 3.52 3.07
N LEU A 85 -2.56 3.87 2.37
CA LEU A 85 -3.79 4.38 3.00
C LEU A 85 -4.47 3.30 3.85
N ALA A 86 -4.55 2.07 3.35
CA ALA A 86 -5.10 0.94 4.10
C ALA A 86 -4.29 0.66 5.37
N SER A 87 -2.96 0.64 5.27
CA SER A 87 -2.05 0.43 6.40
C SER A 87 -2.26 1.49 7.49
N PHE A 88 -2.32 2.77 7.09
CA PHE A 88 -2.59 3.88 8.01
C PHE A 88 -3.97 3.78 8.68
N LEU A 89 -5.04 3.52 7.92
CA LEU A 89 -6.38 3.43 8.51
C LEU A 89 -6.47 2.28 9.53
N ILE A 90 -5.80 1.15 9.26
CA ILE A 90 -5.78 0.00 10.16
C ILE A 90 -4.93 0.28 11.41
N SER A 91 -3.83 1.04 11.30
CA SER A 91 -2.98 1.38 12.45
C SER A 91 -3.70 2.22 13.52
N LEU A 92 -4.79 2.91 13.15
CA LEU A 92 -5.67 3.67 14.04
C LEU A 92 -6.57 2.80 14.93
N SER A 93 -6.66 1.50 14.67
CA SER A 93 -7.47 0.58 15.47
C SER A 93 -6.99 0.54 16.93
N LYS A 94 -7.91 0.78 17.87
CA LYS A 94 -7.68 0.66 19.33
C LYS A 94 -7.94 -0.75 19.87
N ALA A 95 -8.31 -1.70 19.02
CA ALA A 95 -8.54 -3.07 19.46
C ALA A 95 -7.25 -3.68 20.03
N ALA A 96 -7.36 -4.39 21.16
CA ALA A 96 -6.22 -5.04 21.83
C ALA A 96 -5.46 -5.98 20.87
N LYS A 97 -6.18 -6.65 19.96
CA LYS A 97 -5.59 -7.38 18.83
C LYS A 97 -5.66 -6.51 17.58
N LYS A 98 -4.53 -5.95 17.17
CA LYS A 98 -4.38 -5.35 15.83
C LYS A 98 -4.50 -6.46 14.80
N THR A 99 -5.66 -6.53 14.14
CA THR A 99 -5.94 -7.62 13.22
C THR A 99 -5.66 -7.16 11.81
N HIS A 100 -4.49 -7.54 11.29
CA HIS A 100 -4.06 -7.20 9.92
C HIS A 100 -4.95 -7.85 8.85
N SER A 101 -5.77 -8.86 9.20
CA SER A 101 -6.85 -9.38 8.34
C SER A 101 -7.86 -8.32 7.88
N LEU A 102 -7.94 -7.17 8.56
CA LEU A 102 -8.75 -6.03 8.12
C LEU A 102 -8.32 -5.48 6.75
N ALA A 103 -7.09 -5.76 6.30
CA ALA A 103 -6.60 -5.38 4.98
C ALA A 103 -7.08 -6.33 3.87
N ASN A 104 -7.54 -7.54 4.21
CA ASN A 104 -7.90 -8.58 3.24
C ASN A 104 -8.95 -8.12 2.20
N PRO A 105 -10.00 -7.36 2.55
CA PRO A 105 -10.95 -6.88 1.56
C PRO A 105 -10.34 -5.96 0.49
N ILE A 106 -9.27 -5.24 0.83
CA ILE A 106 -8.54 -4.34 -0.09
C ILE A 106 -7.50 -5.13 -0.88
N ILE A 107 -6.68 -5.93 -0.20
CA ILE A 107 -5.62 -6.76 -0.83
C ILE A 107 -6.21 -7.80 -1.81
N ASN A 108 -7.46 -8.21 -1.61
CA ASN A 108 -8.15 -9.16 -2.50
C ASN A 108 -9.14 -8.51 -3.46
N ALA A 109 -9.26 -7.17 -3.45
CA ALA A 109 -10.14 -6.49 -4.37
C ALA A 109 -9.71 -6.73 -5.83
N LYS A 110 -10.69 -6.79 -6.73
CA LYS A 110 -10.48 -7.04 -8.16
C LYS A 110 -10.95 -5.91 -9.05
N SER A 111 -11.38 -4.80 -8.46
CA SER A 111 -11.73 -3.57 -9.15
C SER A 111 -11.46 -2.36 -8.27
N ASP A 112 -11.24 -1.22 -8.91
CA ASP A 112 -11.14 0.09 -8.27
C ASP A 112 -12.36 0.40 -7.38
N ASP A 113 -13.57 0.16 -7.90
CA ASP A 113 -14.81 0.37 -7.14
C ASP A 113 -14.81 -0.39 -5.81
N ARG A 114 -14.34 -1.65 -5.84
CA ARG A 114 -14.25 -2.45 -4.62
C ARG A 114 -13.20 -1.89 -3.67
N ILE A 115 -12.04 -1.48 -4.17
CA ILE A 115 -10.97 -0.85 -3.38
C ILE A 115 -11.53 0.38 -2.65
N LYS A 116 -12.17 1.30 -3.38
CA LYS A 116 -12.72 2.55 -2.84
C LYS A 116 -13.84 2.29 -1.82
N VAL A 117 -14.71 1.31 -2.06
CA VAL A 117 -15.74 0.90 -1.11
C VAL A 117 -15.13 0.40 0.20
N GLU A 118 -14.11 -0.45 0.15
CA GLU A 118 -13.46 -1.01 1.35
C GLU A 118 -12.63 0.04 2.10
N LEU A 119 -11.91 0.92 1.39
CA LEU A 119 -11.24 2.08 2.00
C LEU A 119 -12.23 3.00 2.73
N LYS A 120 -13.39 3.27 2.12
CA LYS A 120 -14.45 4.08 2.75
C LYS A 120 -14.99 3.43 4.03
N LYS A 121 -15.10 2.10 4.06
CA LYS A 121 -15.50 1.35 5.27
C LYS A 121 -14.45 1.49 6.38
N LEU A 122 -13.17 1.33 6.05
CA LEU A 122 -12.08 1.55 7.01
C LEU A 122 -12.08 2.99 7.53
N PHE A 123 -12.22 3.97 6.64
CA PHE A 123 -12.28 5.38 7.01
C PHE A 123 -13.43 5.64 7.99
N LYS A 124 -14.68 5.24 7.67
CA LYS A 124 -15.82 5.39 8.58
C LYS A 124 -15.59 4.75 9.94
N LYS A 125 -14.87 3.62 9.97
CA LYS A 125 -14.61 2.88 11.19
C LYS A 125 -13.54 3.53 12.07
N TYR A 126 -12.51 4.14 11.48
CA TYR A 126 -11.31 4.57 12.20
C TYR A 126 -11.04 6.08 12.20
N SER A 127 -11.84 6.87 11.47
CA SER A 127 -11.64 8.32 11.34
C SER A 127 -11.66 9.08 12.66
N TYR A 128 -12.32 8.54 13.70
CA TYR A 128 -12.36 9.14 15.04
C TYR A 128 -10.97 9.33 15.67
N ALA A 129 -9.95 8.60 15.21
CA ALA A 129 -8.60 8.64 15.74
C ALA A 129 -7.62 9.48 14.91
N ILE A 130 -8.09 10.13 13.83
CA ILE A 130 -7.25 10.96 12.97
C ILE A 130 -7.02 12.31 13.67
N ASP A 131 -5.78 12.57 14.09
CA ASP A 131 -5.37 13.84 14.65
C ASP A 131 -5.39 14.95 13.57
N ARG A 132 -5.94 16.12 13.91
CA ARG A 132 -5.91 17.32 13.06
C ARG A 132 -4.48 17.76 12.71
N LYS A 133 -3.45 17.44 13.51
CA LYS A 133 -2.05 17.75 13.17
C LYS A 133 -1.46 16.83 12.08
N MET A 134 -1.91 15.58 12.01
CA MET A 134 -1.53 14.62 10.96
C MET A 134 -2.42 14.73 9.71
N SER A 135 -3.51 15.49 9.80
CA SER A 135 -4.57 15.56 8.81
C SER A 135 -4.07 15.79 7.40
N ARG A 136 -3.17 16.76 7.17
CA ARG A 136 -2.80 17.16 5.80
C ARG A 136 -2.23 16.03 4.94
N ARG A 137 -1.31 15.22 5.49
CA ARG A 137 -0.72 14.10 4.71
C ARG A 137 -1.75 13.02 4.43
N PHE A 138 -2.58 12.73 5.43
CA PHE A 138 -3.69 11.81 5.28
C PHE A 138 -4.71 12.32 4.25
N ASP A 139 -5.12 13.58 4.34
CA ASP A 139 -6.09 14.23 3.47
C ASP A 139 -5.59 14.25 2.02
N ASN A 140 -4.31 14.57 1.82
CA ASN A 140 -3.68 14.48 0.51
C ASN A 140 -3.74 13.05 -0.05
N LEU A 141 -3.30 12.06 0.73
CA LEU A 141 -3.31 10.65 0.28
C LEU A 141 -4.74 10.16 -0.02
N MET A 142 -5.68 10.44 0.87
CA MET A 142 -7.08 10.06 0.74
C MET A 142 -7.72 10.71 -0.48
N THR A 143 -7.46 12.00 -0.71
CA THR A 143 -8.00 12.75 -1.86
C THR A 143 -7.41 12.24 -3.17
N MET A 144 -6.09 12.02 -3.22
CA MET A 144 -5.41 11.45 -4.38
C MET A 144 -5.97 10.06 -4.75
N VAL A 145 -6.05 9.15 -3.78
CA VAL A 145 -6.60 7.80 -3.99
C VAL A 145 -8.08 7.84 -4.40
N SER A 146 -8.88 8.75 -3.82
CA SER A 146 -10.31 8.83 -4.13
C SER A 146 -10.60 9.40 -5.53
N SER A 147 -9.72 10.28 -6.04
CA SER A 147 -9.92 10.99 -7.31
C SER A 147 -9.29 10.29 -8.52
N TYR A 148 -8.30 9.42 -8.31
CA TYR A 148 -7.67 8.68 -9.40
C TYR A 148 -8.60 7.63 -9.99
N ILE A 149 -8.53 7.43 -11.31
CA ILE A 149 -9.25 6.38 -12.04
C ILE A 149 -8.18 5.56 -12.76
N PRO A 150 -7.93 4.30 -12.34
CA PRO A 150 -6.96 3.44 -13.02
C PRO A 150 -7.48 3.03 -14.40
N ASP A 151 -6.55 2.56 -15.24
CA ASP A 151 -6.89 2.07 -16.56
C ASP A 151 -7.89 0.89 -16.45
N PRO A 152 -9.09 0.99 -17.05
CA PRO A 152 -10.10 -0.07 -16.96
C PRO A 152 -9.68 -1.37 -17.66
N GLU A 153 -8.70 -1.33 -18.56
CA GLU A 153 -8.15 -2.51 -19.24
C GLU A 153 -7.10 -3.23 -18.40
N GLU A 154 -6.51 -2.56 -17.41
CA GLU A 154 -5.51 -3.14 -16.52
C GLU A 154 -6.15 -3.85 -15.30
N LYS A 155 -5.53 -4.96 -14.89
CA LYS A 155 -5.93 -5.66 -13.66
C LYS A 155 -5.34 -4.95 -12.45
N VAL A 156 -6.09 -5.00 -11.35
CA VAL A 156 -5.59 -4.57 -10.02
C VAL A 156 -4.23 -5.20 -9.73
N ASN A 157 -3.26 -4.36 -9.37
CA ASN A 157 -1.91 -4.78 -9.05
C ASN A 157 -1.78 -5.14 -7.56
N ASP A 158 -2.09 -6.40 -7.23
CA ASP A 158 -1.98 -6.94 -5.86
C ASP A 158 -0.56 -6.73 -5.28
N ASP A 159 0.51 -6.83 -6.10
CA ASP A 159 1.89 -6.72 -5.63
C ASP A 159 2.19 -5.31 -5.09
N LEU A 160 1.70 -4.26 -5.78
CA LEU A 160 1.91 -2.87 -5.35
C LEU A 160 1.03 -2.47 -4.16
N ILE A 161 -0.20 -2.98 -4.06
CA ILE A 161 -1.03 -2.81 -2.87
C ILE A 161 -0.34 -3.43 -1.64
N ILE A 162 0.19 -4.65 -1.79
CA ILE A 162 0.91 -5.34 -0.71
C ILE A 162 2.19 -4.59 -0.34
N ALA A 163 2.95 -4.12 -1.33
CA ALA A 163 4.15 -3.32 -1.06
C ALA A 163 3.80 -2.05 -0.27
N GLY A 164 2.81 -1.29 -0.73
CA GLY A 164 2.31 -0.11 -0.02
C GLY A 164 1.84 -0.44 1.39
N TYR A 165 1.22 -1.58 1.61
CA TYR A 165 0.73 -2.00 2.93
C TYR A 165 1.87 -2.34 3.91
N LEU A 166 2.89 -3.04 3.43
CA LEU A 166 4.01 -3.53 4.24
C LEU A 166 5.07 -2.44 4.52
N HIS A 167 5.13 -1.39 3.70
CA HIS A 167 6.05 -0.27 3.92
C HIS A 167 5.63 0.62 5.11
N SER A 168 6.63 1.22 5.76
CA SER A 168 6.42 2.29 6.75
C SER A 168 5.52 3.39 6.17
N SER A 169 4.49 3.79 6.92
CA SER A 169 3.51 4.75 6.41
C SER A 169 4.13 6.14 6.25
N LEU A 170 4.02 6.69 5.04
CA LEU A 170 4.47 8.05 4.69
C LEU A 170 3.73 9.14 5.50
N ILE A 171 2.57 8.82 6.06
CA ILE A 171 1.79 9.73 6.91
C ILE A 171 2.48 9.96 8.26
N TYR A 172 3.23 8.98 8.78
CA TYR A 172 3.96 9.09 10.06
C TYR A 172 5.38 9.65 9.92
N GLU A 173 5.91 9.84 8.71
CA GLU A 173 7.24 10.43 8.55
C GLU A 173 7.25 11.85 9.13
N LYS A 174 8.29 12.22 9.89
CA LYS A 174 8.39 13.58 10.41
C LYS A 174 8.58 14.56 9.25
N SER A 175 8.11 15.80 9.41
CA SER A 175 8.57 16.86 8.52
C SER A 175 9.98 17.30 8.94
N SER A 176 10.83 17.66 7.99
CA SER A 176 12.16 18.21 8.27
C SER A 176 12.15 19.45 9.19
N LYS A 177 11.00 20.14 9.30
CA LYS A 177 10.78 21.25 10.23
C LYS A 177 10.51 20.82 11.69
N GLU A 178 10.13 19.56 11.93
CA GLU A 178 9.87 19.00 13.27
C GLU A 178 11.09 18.31 13.88
N GLU A 179 12.08 17.93 13.07
CA GLU A 179 13.36 17.42 13.54
C GLU A 179 14.17 18.52 14.24
N ASN A 180 14.17 19.74 13.68
CA ASN A 180 14.90 20.90 14.22
C ASN A 180 14.27 21.56 15.47
N LYS A 181 13.19 21.00 16.04
CA LYS A 181 12.57 21.50 17.29
C LYS A 181 12.91 20.65 18.52
N ASN A 182 13.61 19.53 18.32
CA ASN A 182 14.03 18.63 19.39
C ASN A 182 15.57 18.58 19.55
N GLU A 183 16.28 19.52 18.91
CA GLU A 183 17.68 19.90 19.19
C GLU A 183 17.69 21.28 19.85
#